data_AF-A0AAN6LD65-F1
#
_entry.id   AF-A0AAN6LD65-F1
#
_cell.length_a   1.000
_cell.length_b   1.000
_cell.length_c   1.000
_cell.angle_alpha   90.00
_cell.angle_beta   90.00
_cell.angle_gamma   90.00
#
_symmetry.space_group_name_H-M   'P 1'
#
loop_
_entity.id
_entity.type
_entity.pdbx_description
1 polymer ?
#
loop_
_entity_poly.entity_id
_entity_poly.type
_entity_poly.pdbx_seq_one_letter_code
_entity_poly.pdbx_strand_id
1 'polypeptide(L)'
;MARVQQATETPPPQFAKPILPYIKSRQETLRIRRALTLYLQAQIDFSDDSPVSHIALYAPHNATNVKRIPPELNNSLRAQYLKALQANIAAKREYHELLQAVASQKRDIQSGDQDPEKKGGELQTYLSLLRSRREHGKMQIFQHYLERLNNMEAGKADYLALAQEQTLSREVSQNLAVKLSSVSGSSGEREKDVEALLHDLERAVLRAKHQADIEKDLVGKLKSQRQGENHEALSTSAKLEGLRRTHSELVRWVEEKLVVSSSADEGDTAVDQANLGASNADSTQYLEQTKYMIQEQYAAYVDARRALLSAVSVASQPLTTGSQSPQPSLEPREKASNTPMPDLALLFPYVSGHLLPLSKTQKTPSLQKSYLSAILAKERWTTCRMLDRLQEESHLLPEYPILARQPRFKNAVAAINRRSSLLASPTSPNGVSEIVTRAEAWSFAANEARNAANEYIEERINDGNESARNAEDILKEMYELMNQDYDEATAMDNERADEGDIWALETRLGRNRGRHGRVERRPKGPWSGLNGKVGVGDG
;
A
#
# COMPACT_ATOMS: atom_id res chain seq x y z
N MET A 1 49.16 -23.23 17.56
CA MET A 1 49.16 -23.12 16.08
C MET A 1 48.22 -21.99 15.68
N ALA A 2 48.73 -20.78 15.51
CA ALA A 2 47.94 -19.59 15.20
C ALA A 2 47.98 -19.33 13.70
N ARG A 3 46.80 -19.39 13.06
CA ARG A 3 46.60 -19.22 11.63
C ARG A 3 46.91 -17.78 11.22
N VAL A 4 48.09 -17.57 10.63
CA VAL A 4 48.47 -16.32 9.96
C VAL A 4 47.57 -16.18 8.74
N GLN A 5 46.56 -15.31 8.83
CA GLN A 5 45.80 -14.88 7.66
C GLN A 5 46.68 -13.89 6.88
N GLN A 6 47.43 -14.40 5.91
CA GLN A 6 48.00 -13.57 4.84
C GLN A 6 46.83 -13.07 3.98
N ALA A 7 46.54 -11.78 4.09
CA ALA A 7 45.65 -11.12 3.16
C ALA A 7 46.36 -11.01 1.81
N THR A 8 45.74 -11.52 0.76
CA THR A 8 46.17 -11.41 -0.63
C THR A 8 46.26 -9.93 -1.03
N GLU A 9 47.47 -9.46 -1.31
CA GLU A 9 47.73 -8.10 -1.82
C GLU A 9 47.29 -7.99 -3.28
N THR A 10 46.04 -7.58 -3.50
CA THR A 10 45.62 -7.04 -4.80
C THR A 10 46.15 -5.60 -4.92
N PRO A 11 46.70 -5.21 -6.09
CA PRO A 11 47.22 -3.86 -6.27
C PRO A 11 46.07 -2.85 -6.08
N PRO A 12 46.24 -1.84 -5.21
CA PRO A 12 45.17 -0.91 -4.88
C PRO A 12 44.79 -0.11 -6.13
N PRO A 13 43.49 0.15 -6.33
CA PRO A 13 43.00 0.88 -7.49
C PRO A 13 43.61 2.29 -7.55
N GLN A 14 43.79 2.84 -8.76
CA GLN A 14 44.54 4.09 -8.98
C GLN A 14 44.01 5.29 -8.18
N PHE A 15 42.71 5.34 -7.87
CA PHE A 15 42.10 6.38 -7.03
C PHE A 15 42.51 6.30 -5.54
N ALA A 16 42.99 5.15 -5.07
CA ALA A 16 43.41 4.96 -3.68
C ALA A 16 44.85 5.42 -3.43
N LYS A 17 45.66 5.63 -4.48
CA LYS A 17 47.05 6.12 -4.40
C LYS A 17 47.24 7.36 -3.49
N PRO A 18 46.41 8.42 -3.58
CA PRO A 18 46.55 9.58 -2.68
C PRO A 18 46.18 9.30 -1.23
N ILE A 19 45.43 8.22 -0.96
CA ILE A 19 44.92 7.86 0.39
C ILE A 19 45.79 6.78 1.03
N LEU A 20 46.60 6.05 0.26
CA LEU A 20 47.56 5.04 0.77
C LEU A 20 48.40 5.50 1.98
N PRO A 21 48.98 6.72 2.04
CA PRO A 21 49.72 7.15 3.23
C PRO A 21 48.86 7.28 4.50
N TYR A 22 47.54 7.36 4.36
CA TYR A 22 46.58 7.45 5.44
C TYR A 22 45.86 6.12 5.75
N ILE A 23 46.03 5.09 4.89
CA ILE A 23 45.46 3.76 5.09
C ILE A 23 46.49 2.89 5.82
N LYS A 24 46.29 2.73 7.13
CA LYS A 24 47.16 1.90 7.99
C LYS A 24 46.53 0.54 8.23
N SER A 25 47.37 -0.46 8.52
CA SER A 25 46.88 -1.80 8.85
C SER A 25 46.00 -1.78 10.11
N ARG A 26 45.10 -2.76 10.26
CA ARG A 26 44.24 -2.87 11.45
C ARG A 26 45.04 -2.91 12.76
N GLN A 27 46.23 -3.51 12.73
CA GLN A 27 47.09 -3.60 13.90
C GLN A 27 47.78 -2.26 14.21
N GLU A 28 48.26 -1.55 13.19
CA GLU A 28 48.86 -0.22 13.35
C GLU A 28 47.86 0.82 13.82
N THR A 29 46.65 0.81 13.26
CA THR A 29 45.57 1.70 13.70
C THR A 29 45.22 1.48 15.17
N LEU A 30 45.16 0.22 15.63
CA LEU A 30 44.96 -0.09 17.05
C LEU A 30 46.12 0.40 17.93
N ARG A 31 47.38 0.23 17.50
CA ARG A 31 48.56 0.74 18.22
C ARG A 31 48.54 2.26 18.33
N ILE A 32 48.24 2.96 17.24
CA ILE A 32 48.15 4.43 17.20
C ILE A 32 47.00 4.93 18.09
N ARG A 33 45.83 4.29 18.03
CA ARG A 33 44.70 4.64 18.90
C ARG A 33 45.08 4.49 20.37
N ARG A 34 45.72 3.38 20.77
CA ARG A 34 46.19 3.17 22.14
C ARG A 34 47.18 4.25 22.59
N ALA A 35 48.17 4.58 21.75
CA ALA A 35 49.15 5.61 22.06
C ALA A 35 48.50 7.00 22.24
N LEU A 36 47.54 7.34 21.38
CA LEU A 36 46.79 8.60 21.48
C LEU A 36 45.87 8.61 22.71
N THR A 37 45.24 7.50 23.04
CA THR A 37 44.40 7.36 24.23
C THR A 37 45.22 7.60 25.50
N LEU A 38 46.39 6.99 25.62
CA LEU A 38 47.28 7.21 26.77
C LEU A 38 47.75 8.67 26.86
N TYR A 39 48.10 9.28 25.72
CA TYR A 39 48.53 10.67 25.67
C TYR A 39 47.42 11.63 26.12
N LEU A 40 46.19 11.44 25.63
CA LEU A 40 45.05 12.29 26.01
C LEU A 40 44.61 12.05 27.45
N GLN A 41 44.65 10.81 27.94
CA GLN A 41 44.39 10.50 29.35
C GLN A 41 45.42 11.15 30.27
N ALA A 42 46.69 11.24 29.88
CA ALA A 42 47.70 11.91 30.70
C ALA A 42 47.47 13.44 30.82
N GLN A 43 46.84 14.05 29.80
CA GLN A 43 46.69 15.50 29.67
C GLN A 43 45.31 16.04 30.05
N ILE A 44 44.29 15.19 30.14
CA ILE A 44 42.91 15.57 30.49
C ILE A 44 42.58 14.99 31.85
N ASP A 45 42.09 15.82 32.76
CA ASP A 45 41.56 15.39 34.05
C ASP A 45 40.06 15.11 33.89
N PHE A 46 39.64 13.92 34.34
CA PHE A 46 38.24 13.48 34.30
C PHE A 46 37.64 13.51 35.71
N SER A 47 36.32 13.71 35.82
CA SER A 47 35.62 13.68 37.11
C SER A 47 35.54 12.28 37.73
N ASP A 48 35.64 11.23 36.90
CA ASP A 48 35.44 9.84 37.28
C ASP A 48 36.69 9.01 36.97
N ASP A 49 37.19 8.23 37.92
CA ASP A 49 38.36 7.33 37.79
C ASP A 49 38.13 6.11 36.87
N SER A 50 37.05 6.11 36.09
CA SER A 50 36.72 5.00 35.19
C SER A 50 37.68 4.97 33.98
N PRO A 51 38.10 3.79 33.51
CA PRO A 51 39.03 3.68 32.38
C PRO A 51 38.39 4.26 31.11
N VAL A 52 38.88 5.44 30.69
CA VAL A 52 38.30 6.17 29.57
C VAL A 52 38.56 5.42 28.26
N SER A 53 37.49 4.92 27.65
CA SER A 53 37.58 4.26 26.34
C SER A 53 37.99 5.25 25.24
N HIS A 54 38.63 4.75 24.18
CA HIS A 54 39.02 5.58 23.02
C HIS A 54 37.83 6.32 22.35
N ILE A 55 36.60 5.83 22.53
CA ILE A 55 35.38 6.45 22.01
C ILE A 55 34.96 7.63 22.90
N ALA A 56 35.11 7.50 24.21
CA ALA A 56 34.79 8.57 25.16
C ALA A 56 35.71 9.80 25.02
N LEU A 57 36.94 9.61 24.52
CA LEU A 57 37.89 10.70 24.22
C LEU A 57 37.55 11.50 22.96
N TYR A 58 36.66 11.01 22.09
CA TYR A 58 36.25 11.76 20.90
C TYR A 58 35.38 12.98 21.26
N ALA A 59 34.56 12.84 22.31
CA ALA A 59 33.72 13.90 22.86
C ALA A 59 33.67 13.77 24.40
N PRO A 60 34.68 14.29 25.11
CA PRO A 60 34.77 14.10 26.56
C PRO A 60 33.74 14.99 27.27
N HIS A 61 32.61 14.38 27.67
CA HIS A 61 31.58 15.05 28.45
C HIS A 61 31.98 15.24 29.93
N ASN A 62 32.86 14.38 30.44
CA ASN A 62 33.29 14.34 31.85
C ASN A 62 34.67 15.00 32.08
N ALA A 63 35.20 15.74 31.10
CA ALA A 63 36.47 16.44 31.25
C ALA A 63 36.29 17.68 32.13
N THR A 64 37.04 17.73 33.23
CA THR A 64 36.98 18.83 34.21
C THR A 64 38.04 19.88 33.91
N ASN A 65 39.27 19.47 33.56
CA ASN A 65 40.39 20.36 33.24
C ASN A 65 41.35 19.74 32.22
N VAL A 66 42.13 20.59 31.56
CA VAL A 66 43.25 20.19 30.68
C VAL A 66 44.54 20.70 31.29
N LYS A 67 45.54 19.81 31.44
CA LYS A 67 46.88 20.16 31.93
C LYS A 67 47.63 21.05 30.95
N ARG A 68 48.67 21.74 31.42
CA ARG A 68 49.51 22.65 30.62
C ARG A 68 50.02 21.94 29.36
N ILE A 69 49.65 22.46 28.20
CA ILE A 69 50.05 21.92 26.88
C ILE A 69 51.58 22.01 26.77
N PRO A 70 52.28 20.90 26.49
CA PRO A 70 53.73 20.93 26.29
C PRO A 70 54.10 21.84 25.12
N PRO A 71 55.12 22.73 25.28
CA PRO A 71 55.46 23.73 24.26
C PRO A 71 55.96 23.12 22.94
N GLU A 72 56.45 21.88 22.99
CA GLU A 72 56.95 21.11 21.82
C GLU A 72 55.85 20.80 20.79
N LEU A 73 54.57 20.82 21.21
CA LEU A 73 53.43 20.44 20.38
C LEU A 73 52.63 21.63 19.84
N ASN A 74 53.07 22.88 20.10
CA ASN A 74 52.30 24.10 19.85
C ASN A 74 51.75 24.28 18.42
N ASN A 75 52.43 23.72 17.41
CA ASN A 75 52.01 23.77 16.00
C ASN A 75 51.35 22.47 15.49
N SER A 76 51.13 21.49 16.35
CA SER A 76 50.51 20.22 15.98
C SER A 76 48.98 20.26 16.12
N LEU A 77 48.29 19.45 15.33
CA LEU A 77 46.83 19.23 15.43
C LEU A 77 46.40 18.84 16.87
N ARG A 78 47.27 18.13 17.60
CA ARG A 78 47.03 17.71 18.99
C ARG A 78 46.94 18.92 19.93
N ALA A 79 47.81 19.91 19.78
CA ALA A 79 47.72 21.12 20.59
C ALA A 79 46.49 21.96 20.23
N GLN A 80 46.11 22.02 18.95
CA GLN A 80 44.88 22.70 18.54
C GLN A 80 43.65 22.05 19.18
N TYR A 81 43.58 20.71 19.21
CA TYR A 81 42.50 19.98 19.88
C TYR A 81 42.44 20.29 21.38
N LEU A 82 43.58 20.28 22.08
CA LEU A 82 43.62 20.57 23.52
C LEU A 82 43.25 22.02 23.84
N LYS A 83 43.68 22.99 23.01
CA LYS A 83 43.26 24.39 23.10
C LYS A 83 41.76 24.54 22.90
N ALA A 84 41.20 23.88 21.89
CA ALA A 84 39.76 23.89 21.64
C ALA A 84 38.98 23.24 22.79
N LEU A 85 39.50 22.18 23.38
CA LEU A 85 38.91 21.51 24.53
C LEU A 85 38.93 22.41 25.78
N GLN A 86 40.04 23.09 26.03
CA GLN A 86 40.15 24.08 27.11
C GLN A 86 39.13 25.22 26.94
N ALA A 87 39.00 25.75 25.71
CA ALA A 87 38.00 26.78 25.41
C ALA A 87 36.56 26.26 25.57
N ASN A 88 36.28 25.00 25.20
CA ASN A 88 34.97 24.38 25.39
C ASN A 88 34.62 24.23 26.88
N ILE A 89 35.58 23.80 27.71
CA ILE A 89 35.39 23.70 29.16
C ILE A 89 35.11 25.09 29.75
N ALA A 90 35.87 26.11 29.36
CA ALA A 90 35.63 27.49 29.81
C ALA A 90 34.23 27.98 29.44
N ALA A 91 33.82 27.82 28.16
CA ALA A 91 32.49 28.21 27.70
C ALA A 91 31.36 27.48 28.43
N LYS A 92 31.55 26.20 28.77
CA LYS A 92 30.57 25.44 29.57
C LYS A 92 30.44 25.98 30.99
N ARG A 93 31.55 26.37 31.62
CA ARG A 93 31.54 26.97 32.97
C ARG A 93 30.80 28.30 32.95
N GLU A 94 31.15 29.18 32.02
CA GLU A 94 30.47 30.47 31.83
C GLU A 94 28.97 30.28 31.58
N TYR A 95 28.58 29.30 30.75
CA TYR A 95 27.18 28.99 30.53
C TYR A 95 26.47 28.52 31.81
N HIS A 96 27.10 27.67 32.61
CA HIS A 96 26.54 27.22 33.89
C HIS A 96 26.45 28.34 34.92
N GLU A 97 27.45 29.23 34.97
CA GLU A 97 27.43 30.43 35.82
C GLU A 97 26.30 31.37 35.42
N LEU A 98 26.09 31.60 34.12
CA LEU A 98 24.97 32.40 33.62
C LEU A 98 23.61 31.76 33.95
N LEU A 99 23.49 30.43 33.81
CA LEU A 99 22.27 29.73 34.22
C LEU A 99 22.00 29.89 35.71
N GLN A 100 23.03 29.82 36.56
CA GLN A 100 22.89 30.04 37.99
C GLN A 100 22.52 31.49 38.32
N ALA A 101 23.12 32.47 37.64
CA ALA A 101 22.81 33.89 37.79
C ALA A 101 21.36 34.22 37.40
N VAL A 102 20.86 33.61 36.31
CA VAL A 102 19.44 33.73 35.90
C VAL A 102 18.52 33.06 36.93
N ALA A 103 18.93 31.91 37.47
CA ALA A 103 18.16 31.22 38.49
C ALA A 103 18.11 31.99 39.83
N SER A 104 19.20 32.65 40.23
CA SER A 104 19.23 33.51 41.42
C SER A 104 18.42 34.79 41.21
N GLN A 105 18.54 35.44 40.05
CA GLN A 105 17.74 36.62 39.71
C GLN A 105 16.22 36.31 39.74
N LYS A 106 15.82 35.12 39.26
CA LYS A 106 14.42 34.69 39.35
C LYS A 106 13.94 34.49 40.79
N ARG A 107 14.82 34.07 41.71
CA ARG A 107 14.49 33.94 43.13
C ARG A 107 14.41 35.29 43.83
N ASP A 108 15.30 36.23 43.50
CA ASP A 108 15.28 37.59 44.06
C ASP A 108 14.02 38.37 43.64
N ILE A 109 13.51 38.14 42.42
CA ILE A 109 12.22 38.69 41.96
C ILE A 109 11.02 38.12 42.76
N GLN A 110 11.16 36.94 43.36
CA GLN A 110 10.10 36.31 44.15
C GLN A 110 10.16 36.66 45.65
N SER A 111 11.29 37.18 46.16
CA SER A 111 11.46 37.57 47.57
C SER A 111 11.38 39.08 47.84
N GLY A 112 11.21 39.90 46.80
CA GLY A 112 11.03 41.35 46.92
C GLY A 112 9.60 41.71 47.32
N ASP A 113 9.40 41.95 48.61
CA ASP A 113 8.16 42.43 49.26
C ASP A 113 7.83 43.90 48.88
N GLN A 114 7.51 44.15 47.61
CA GLN A 114 6.86 45.39 47.14
C GLN A 114 5.91 45.08 45.99
N ASP A 115 4.59 45.20 46.25
CA ASP A 115 3.46 45.08 45.31
C ASP A 115 3.81 45.37 43.83
N PRO A 116 4.15 44.33 43.03
CA PRO A 116 4.36 44.49 41.59
C PRO A 116 3.04 44.40 40.80
N GLU A 117 1.95 43.97 41.44
CA GLU A 117 0.67 43.71 40.78
C GLU A 117 0.03 44.97 40.18
N LYS A 118 0.18 46.14 40.82
CA LYS A 118 -0.42 47.39 40.31
C LYS A 118 0.31 47.91 39.07
N LYS A 119 1.65 47.93 39.07
CA LYS A 119 2.45 48.42 37.92
C LYS A 119 2.50 47.42 36.76
N GLY A 120 2.55 46.11 37.07
CA GLY A 120 2.47 45.06 36.06
C GLY A 120 1.08 44.96 35.42
N GLY A 121 0.02 45.14 36.22
CA GLY A 121 -1.37 45.15 35.78
C GLY A 121 -1.70 46.33 34.85
N GLU A 122 -1.22 47.54 35.15
CA GLU A 122 -1.40 48.71 34.29
C GLU A 122 -0.70 48.55 32.92
N LEU A 123 0.51 47.98 32.89
CA LEU A 123 1.20 47.72 31.63
C LEU A 123 0.55 46.57 30.84
N GLN A 124 0.05 45.55 31.53
CA GLN A 124 -0.66 44.44 30.90
C GLN A 124 -2.02 44.86 30.34
N THR A 125 -2.74 45.76 31.02
CA THR A 125 -3.98 46.36 30.50
C THR A 125 -3.71 47.32 29.34
N TYR A 126 -2.62 48.08 29.37
CA TYR A 126 -2.19 48.89 28.22
C TYR A 126 -1.84 48.02 27.00
N LEU A 127 -1.12 46.91 27.20
CA LEU A 127 -0.79 45.97 26.12
C LEU A 127 -2.03 45.26 25.57
N SER A 128 -3.00 44.90 26.41
CA SER A 128 -4.25 44.28 25.95
C SER A 128 -5.10 45.27 25.16
N LEU A 129 -5.15 46.54 25.57
CA LEU A 129 -5.78 47.63 24.82
C LEU A 129 -5.10 47.85 23.46
N LEU A 130 -3.77 47.77 23.40
CA LEU A 130 -3.02 47.94 22.16
C LEU A 130 -3.28 46.77 21.18
N ARG A 131 -3.42 45.54 21.69
CA ARG A 131 -3.85 44.39 20.89
C ARG A 131 -5.29 44.54 20.41
N SER A 132 -6.22 44.91 21.27
CA SER A 132 -7.62 45.09 20.88
C SER A 132 -7.78 46.19 19.84
N ARG A 133 -7.02 47.29 19.93
CA ARG A 133 -6.99 48.35 18.90
C ARG A 133 -6.46 47.85 17.55
N ARG A 134 -5.43 46.99 17.55
CA ARG A 134 -4.92 46.37 16.33
C ARG A 134 -5.93 45.40 15.72
N GLU A 135 -6.61 44.61 16.53
CA GLU A 135 -7.67 43.71 16.09
C GLU A 135 -8.86 44.48 15.53
N HIS A 136 -9.27 45.56 16.18
CA HIS A 136 -10.32 46.44 15.68
C HIS A 136 -9.95 47.08 14.34
N GLY A 137 -8.69 47.50 14.16
CA GLY A 137 -8.20 47.99 12.86
C GLY A 137 -8.26 46.92 11.77
N LYS A 138 -7.90 45.67 12.08
CA LYS A 138 -8.08 44.54 11.14
C LYS A 138 -9.57 44.31 10.81
N MET A 139 -10.45 44.39 11.80
CA MET A 139 -11.88 44.22 11.61
C MET A 139 -12.49 45.32 10.74
N GLN A 140 -12.10 46.59 10.94
CA GLN A 140 -12.49 47.70 10.07
C GLN A 140 -12.03 47.48 8.63
N ILE A 141 -10.83 46.94 8.42
CA ILE A 141 -10.33 46.59 7.09
C ILE A 141 -11.21 45.49 6.47
N PHE A 142 -11.53 44.43 7.21
CA PHE A 142 -12.45 43.39 6.73
C PHE A 142 -13.83 43.93 6.42
N GLN A 143 -14.38 44.78 7.28
CA GLN A 143 -15.67 45.43 7.09
C GLN A 143 -15.67 46.30 5.83
N HIS A 144 -14.63 47.12 5.63
CA HIS A 144 -14.47 47.92 4.41
C HIS A 144 -14.41 47.04 3.15
N TYR A 145 -13.69 45.91 3.18
CA TYR A 145 -13.64 45.00 2.03
C TYR A 145 -14.95 44.23 1.83
N LEU A 146 -15.67 43.88 2.90
CA LEU A 146 -17.01 43.29 2.80
C LEU A 146 -18.02 44.28 2.24
N GLU A 147 -18.01 45.53 2.68
CA GLU A 147 -18.83 46.59 2.10
C GLU A 147 -18.47 46.82 0.63
N ARG A 148 -17.18 46.83 0.27
CA ARG A 148 -16.74 46.91 -1.11
C ARG A 148 -17.22 45.72 -1.95
N LEU A 149 -17.15 44.49 -1.42
CA LEU A 149 -17.66 43.29 -2.08
C LEU A 149 -19.18 43.31 -2.24
N ASN A 150 -19.90 43.79 -1.22
CA ASN A 150 -21.36 43.93 -1.27
C ASN A 150 -21.79 45.02 -2.28
N ASN A 151 -20.96 46.04 -2.47
CA ASN A 151 -21.16 47.09 -3.47
C ASN A 151 -20.78 46.64 -4.90
N MET A 152 -20.00 45.54 -5.06
CA MET A 152 -19.72 44.95 -6.36
C MET A 152 -20.97 44.22 -6.89
N GLU A 153 -21.22 44.30 -8.20
CA GLU A 153 -22.44 43.76 -8.83
C GLU A 153 -22.63 42.26 -8.58
N ALA A 154 -21.55 41.48 -8.47
CA ALA A 154 -21.59 40.05 -8.14
C ALA A 154 -21.98 39.72 -6.68
N GLY A 155 -21.97 40.71 -5.76
CA GLY A 155 -22.35 40.56 -4.36
C GLY A 155 -23.79 41.00 -4.04
N LYS A 156 -24.47 41.68 -4.98
CA LYS A 156 -25.88 42.04 -4.84
C LYS A 156 -26.71 40.76 -4.99
N ALA A 157 -27.61 40.52 -4.02
CA ALA A 157 -28.48 39.32 -3.98
C ALA A 157 -29.31 39.11 -5.27
N ASP A 158 -29.49 40.16 -6.07
CA ASP A 158 -30.24 40.15 -7.32
C ASP A 158 -29.42 39.68 -8.54
N TYR A 159 -28.08 39.63 -8.48
CA TYR A 159 -27.24 39.30 -9.64
C TYR A 159 -27.33 37.82 -10.04
N LEU A 160 -27.65 36.94 -9.08
CA LEU A 160 -27.85 35.50 -9.33
C LEU A 160 -29.32 35.07 -9.29
N ALA A 161 -30.29 35.98 -9.14
CA ALA A 161 -31.73 35.68 -9.07
C ALA A 161 -32.13 34.54 -8.10
N LEU A 162 -31.29 34.23 -7.09
CA LEU A 162 -31.46 33.09 -6.18
C LEU A 162 -32.72 33.21 -5.32
N ALA A 163 -33.21 34.43 -5.10
CA ALA A 163 -34.47 34.68 -4.41
C ALA A 163 -35.68 34.21 -5.23
N GLN A 164 -35.65 34.33 -6.56
CA GLN A 164 -36.71 33.86 -7.45
C GLN A 164 -36.73 32.32 -7.55
N GLU A 165 -35.55 31.69 -7.62
CA GLU A 165 -35.44 30.22 -7.58
C GLU A 165 -35.88 29.64 -6.23
N GLN A 166 -35.59 30.31 -5.10
CA GLN A 166 -36.08 29.87 -3.80
C GLN A 166 -37.60 29.96 -3.66
N THR A 167 -38.24 30.99 -4.26
CA THR A 167 -39.71 31.07 -4.27
C THR A 167 -40.33 29.95 -5.10
N LEU A 168 -39.77 29.64 -6.27
CA LEU A 168 -40.22 28.53 -7.12
C LEU A 168 -40.00 27.17 -6.44
N SER A 169 -38.88 26.98 -5.77
CA SER A 169 -38.58 25.74 -5.02
C SER A 169 -39.52 25.54 -3.81
N ARG A 170 -39.93 26.62 -3.15
CA ARG A 170 -40.90 26.58 -2.04
C ARG A 170 -42.32 26.29 -2.53
N GLU A 171 -42.73 26.81 -3.67
CA GLU A 171 -44.03 26.49 -4.30
C GLU A 171 -44.08 25.04 -4.79
N VAL A 172 -42.99 24.52 -5.37
CA VAL A 172 -42.87 23.11 -5.77
C VAL A 172 -42.97 22.17 -4.55
N SER A 173 -42.36 22.55 -3.43
CA SER A 173 -42.40 21.79 -2.17
C SER A 173 -43.81 21.72 -1.54
N GLN A 174 -44.60 22.79 -1.65
CA GLN A 174 -45.96 22.82 -1.13
C GLN A 174 -46.95 22.03 -2.00
N ASN A 175 -46.75 22.02 -3.32
CA ASN A 175 -47.55 21.23 -4.26
C ASN A 175 -47.28 19.71 -4.15
N LEU A 176 -46.08 19.32 -3.69
CA LEU A 176 -45.70 17.91 -3.46
C LEU A 176 -46.32 17.33 -2.18
N ALA A 177 -46.54 18.16 -1.16
CA ALA A 177 -47.21 17.76 0.09
C ALA A 177 -48.70 17.42 -0.12
N VAL A 178 -49.37 18.06 -1.09
CA VAL A 178 -50.79 17.80 -1.42
C VAL A 178 -50.98 16.48 -2.18
N LYS A 179 -49.96 15.98 -2.89
CA LYS A 179 -50.00 14.67 -3.59
C LYS A 179 -49.70 13.47 -2.69
N LEU A 180 -49.28 13.68 -1.44
CA LEU A 180 -48.89 12.62 -0.51
C LEU A 180 -50.09 11.93 0.19
N SER A 181 -51.32 12.43 0.01
CA SER A 181 -52.53 11.83 0.59
C SER A 181 -53.28 10.88 -0.35
N SER A 182 -52.84 10.71 -1.61
CA SER A 182 -53.63 10.01 -2.64
C SER A 182 -52.94 8.80 -3.31
N VAL A 183 -51.85 8.26 -2.80
CA VAL A 183 -51.23 7.05 -3.37
C VAL A 183 -51.00 6.01 -2.29
N SER A 184 -52.12 5.48 -1.78
CA SER A 184 -52.17 4.11 -1.29
C SER A 184 -52.75 3.27 -2.41
N GLY A 185 -51.94 2.37 -2.96
CA GLY A 185 -52.37 1.35 -3.92
C GLY A 185 -51.85 1.58 -5.35
N SER A 186 -50.75 0.91 -5.69
CA SER A 186 -50.77 -0.08 -6.77
C SER A 186 -49.37 -0.66 -6.95
N SER A 187 -49.30 -1.98 -6.83
CA SER A 187 -48.22 -2.81 -7.32
C SER A 187 -48.22 -2.77 -8.86
N GLY A 188 -47.10 -2.37 -9.46
CA GLY A 188 -46.79 -2.64 -10.87
C GLY A 188 -46.27 -1.43 -11.64
N GLU A 189 -44.94 -1.30 -11.73
CA GLU A 189 -44.17 -0.77 -12.88
C GLU A 189 -42.70 -0.59 -12.42
N ARG A 190 -41.87 -1.61 -12.58
CA ARG A 190 -40.48 -1.67 -12.05
C ARG A 190 -39.41 -0.93 -12.87
N GLU A 191 -39.78 -0.02 -13.77
CA GLU A 191 -38.79 0.63 -14.67
C GLU A 191 -38.72 2.16 -14.54
N LYS A 192 -39.65 2.80 -13.83
CA LYS A 192 -39.62 4.26 -13.56
C LYS A 192 -39.15 4.62 -12.15
N ASP A 193 -38.72 3.62 -11.38
CA ASP A 193 -38.47 3.77 -9.94
C ASP A 193 -36.99 4.02 -9.60
N VAL A 194 -36.13 4.26 -10.60
CA VAL A 194 -34.70 4.59 -10.34
C VAL A 194 -34.57 5.95 -9.67
N GLU A 195 -35.37 6.93 -10.09
CA GLU A 195 -35.40 8.26 -9.48
C GLU A 195 -35.98 8.21 -8.05
N ALA A 196 -36.99 7.37 -7.81
CA ALA A 196 -37.54 7.17 -6.47
C ALA A 196 -36.54 6.44 -5.55
N LEU A 197 -35.83 5.42 -6.06
CA LEU A 197 -34.73 4.76 -5.35
C LEU A 197 -33.59 5.73 -5.04
N LEU A 198 -33.28 6.64 -5.97
CA LEU A 198 -32.28 7.69 -5.77
C LEU A 198 -32.72 8.64 -4.67
N HIS A 199 -33.98 9.09 -4.67
CA HIS A 199 -34.53 9.94 -3.60
C HIS A 199 -34.60 9.22 -2.25
N ASP A 200 -34.90 7.92 -2.22
CA ASP A 200 -34.87 7.12 -1.00
C ASP A 200 -33.43 6.94 -0.48
N LEU A 201 -32.46 6.80 -1.38
CA LEU A 201 -31.04 6.76 -1.04
C LEU A 201 -30.57 8.13 -0.54
N GLU A 202 -30.89 9.23 -1.22
CA GLU A 202 -30.61 10.59 -0.76
C GLU A 202 -31.18 10.82 0.64
N ARG A 203 -32.42 10.38 0.88
CA ARG A 203 -33.09 10.46 2.18
C ARG A 203 -32.39 9.59 3.23
N ALA A 204 -31.96 8.38 2.88
CA ALA A 204 -31.21 7.50 3.77
C ALA A 204 -29.83 8.09 4.11
N VAL A 205 -29.12 8.66 3.13
CA VAL A 205 -27.82 9.32 3.30
C VAL A 205 -27.96 10.55 4.18
N LEU A 206 -28.99 11.37 3.99
CA LEU A 206 -29.25 12.54 4.84
C LEU A 206 -29.58 12.14 6.28
N ARG A 207 -30.37 11.07 6.49
CA ARG A 207 -30.62 10.53 7.84
C ARG A 207 -29.34 10.00 8.48
N ALA A 208 -28.53 9.26 7.74
CA ALA A 208 -27.26 8.71 8.22
C ALA A 208 -26.26 9.82 8.57
N LYS A 209 -26.18 10.87 7.73
CA LYS A 209 -25.36 12.05 8.00
C LYS A 209 -25.82 12.77 9.27
N HIS A 210 -27.13 12.99 9.42
CA HIS A 210 -27.68 13.63 10.61
C HIS A 210 -27.37 12.82 11.88
N GLN A 211 -27.53 11.50 11.84
CA GLN A 211 -27.18 10.60 12.94
C GLN A 211 -25.68 10.66 13.28
N ALA A 212 -24.81 10.66 12.26
CA ALA A 212 -23.36 10.78 12.45
C ALA A 212 -22.96 12.12 13.07
N ASP A 213 -23.64 13.21 12.71
CA ASP A 213 -23.37 14.53 13.29
C ASP A 213 -23.85 14.61 14.75
N ILE A 214 -25.00 14.01 15.09
CA ILE A 214 -25.44 13.85 16.49
C ILE A 214 -24.41 13.07 17.31
N GLU A 215 -23.88 11.97 16.77
CA GLU A 215 -22.86 11.15 17.44
C GLU A 215 -21.54 11.91 17.62
N LYS A 216 -21.11 12.68 16.62
CA LYS A 216 -19.92 13.54 16.73
C LYS A 216 -20.08 14.59 17.82
N ASP A 217 -21.25 15.23 17.91
CA ASP A 217 -21.54 16.22 18.95
C ASP A 217 -21.56 15.58 20.34
N LEU A 218 -22.13 14.38 20.47
CA LEU A 218 -22.13 13.62 21.72
C LEU A 218 -20.69 13.24 22.13
N VAL A 219 -19.87 12.78 21.19
CA VAL A 219 -18.45 12.49 21.44
C VAL A 219 -17.69 13.78 21.80
N GLY A 220 -18.00 14.90 21.16
CA GLY A 220 -17.45 16.21 21.50
C GLY A 220 -17.76 16.61 22.94
N LYS A 221 -19.02 16.45 23.38
CA LYS A 221 -19.47 16.71 24.75
C LYS A 221 -18.80 15.79 25.77
N LEU A 222 -18.64 14.50 25.46
CA LEU A 222 -17.93 13.56 26.34
C LEU A 222 -16.44 13.90 26.46
N LYS A 223 -15.81 14.32 25.37
CA LYS A 223 -14.40 14.76 25.37
C LYS A 223 -14.20 16.02 26.20
N SER A 224 -15.09 17.02 26.07
CA SER A 224 -15.00 18.24 26.88
C SER A 224 -15.31 17.99 28.35
N GLN A 225 -16.28 17.12 28.67
CA GLN A 225 -16.58 16.69 30.04
C GLN A 225 -15.37 15.98 30.69
N ARG A 226 -14.71 15.08 29.96
CA ARG A 226 -13.48 14.39 30.43
C ARG A 226 -12.28 15.33 30.57
N GLN A 227 -12.22 16.43 29.81
CA GLN A 227 -11.16 17.43 29.96
C GLN A 227 -11.37 18.36 31.17
N GLY A 228 -12.60 18.50 31.66
CA GLY A 228 -12.94 19.27 32.86
C GLY A 228 -12.78 18.51 34.19
N GLU A 229 -12.86 17.18 34.16
CA GLU A 229 -12.52 16.34 35.32
C GLU A 229 -11.00 16.23 35.42
N ASN A 230 -10.44 16.85 36.47
CA ASN A 230 -9.02 16.74 36.80
C ASN A 230 -8.58 15.28 36.78
N HIS A 231 -7.42 15.05 36.17
CA HIS A 231 -6.78 13.76 35.95
C HIS A 231 -6.31 13.12 37.27
N GLU A 232 -7.21 12.90 38.24
CA GLU A 232 -6.95 11.94 39.30
C GLU A 232 -6.76 10.58 38.61
N ALA A 233 -5.65 9.93 38.93
CA ALA A 233 -5.18 8.75 38.25
C ALA A 233 -6.22 7.63 38.34
N LEU A 234 -7.11 7.55 37.34
CA LEU A 234 -8.03 6.44 37.17
C LEU A 234 -7.23 5.14 37.34
N SER A 235 -7.64 4.34 38.32
CA SER A 235 -7.01 3.06 38.66
C SER A 235 -6.71 2.27 37.39
N THR A 236 -5.49 1.76 37.27
CA THR A 236 -5.05 0.99 36.10
C THR A 236 -5.99 -0.19 35.79
N SER A 237 -6.65 -0.72 36.83
CA SER A 237 -7.72 -1.72 36.70
C SER A 237 -8.94 -1.21 35.93
N ALA A 238 -9.43 -0.01 36.23
CA ALA A 238 -10.57 0.59 35.53
C ALA A 238 -10.25 0.91 34.06
N LYS A 239 -8.98 1.27 33.76
CA LYS A 239 -8.51 1.46 32.38
C LYS A 239 -8.47 0.14 31.61
N LEU A 240 -7.99 -0.94 32.23
CA LEU A 240 -7.97 -2.28 31.62
C LEU A 240 -9.38 -2.81 31.41
N GLU A 241 -10.29 -2.59 32.35
CA GLU A 241 -11.69 -2.98 32.23
C GLU A 241 -12.41 -2.17 31.14
N GLY A 242 -12.14 -0.86 31.06
CA GLY A 242 -12.61 -0.02 29.96
C GLY A 242 -12.11 -0.51 28.61
N LEU A 243 -10.82 -0.82 28.50
CA LEU A 243 -10.22 -1.36 27.27
C LEU A 243 -10.82 -2.72 26.89
N ARG A 244 -11.03 -3.61 27.87
CA ARG A 244 -11.71 -4.90 27.64
C ARG A 244 -13.13 -4.71 27.15
N ARG A 245 -13.91 -3.80 27.76
CA ARG A 245 -15.27 -3.47 27.27
C ARG A 245 -15.25 -2.90 25.87
N THR A 246 -14.34 -1.97 25.56
CA THR A 246 -14.23 -1.42 24.19
C THR A 246 -13.80 -2.48 23.19
N HIS A 247 -12.94 -3.41 23.58
CA HIS A 247 -12.54 -4.52 22.73
C HIS A 247 -13.73 -5.46 22.47
N SER A 248 -14.47 -5.86 23.51
CA SER A 248 -15.67 -6.68 23.37
C SER A 248 -16.75 -6.02 22.52
N GLU A 249 -16.96 -4.70 22.67
CA GLU A 249 -17.90 -3.94 21.84
C GLU A 249 -17.46 -3.85 20.38
N LEU A 250 -16.16 -3.64 20.13
CA LEU A 250 -15.63 -3.65 18.76
C LEU A 250 -15.74 -5.02 18.11
N VAL A 251 -15.43 -6.09 18.85
CA VAL A 251 -15.59 -7.47 18.37
C VAL A 251 -17.06 -7.72 18.05
N ARG A 252 -17.98 -7.37 18.95
CA ARG A 252 -19.43 -7.50 18.72
C ARG A 252 -19.90 -6.71 17.49
N TRP A 253 -19.42 -5.47 17.33
CA TRP A 253 -19.76 -4.65 16.17
C TRP A 253 -19.22 -5.24 14.87
N VAL A 254 -17.98 -5.78 14.88
CA VAL A 254 -17.41 -6.47 13.72
C VAL A 254 -18.20 -7.74 13.40
N GLU A 255 -18.56 -8.54 14.40
CA GLU A 255 -19.38 -9.74 14.24
C GLU A 255 -20.77 -9.38 13.68
N GLU A 256 -21.44 -8.36 14.21
CA GLU A 256 -22.73 -7.89 13.70
C GLU A 256 -22.62 -7.38 12.27
N LYS A 257 -21.57 -6.62 11.93
CA LYS A 257 -21.34 -6.17 10.56
C LYS A 257 -21.02 -7.31 9.62
N LEU A 258 -20.26 -8.32 10.05
CA LEU A 258 -19.99 -9.52 9.27
C LEU A 258 -21.27 -10.33 9.05
N VAL A 259 -22.15 -10.46 10.04
CA VAL A 259 -23.45 -11.14 9.92
C VAL A 259 -24.39 -10.42 8.96
N VAL A 260 -24.47 -9.08 9.03
CA VAL A 260 -25.26 -8.25 8.11
C VAL A 260 -24.71 -8.33 6.68
N SER A 261 -23.38 -8.39 6.52
CA SER A 261 -22.75 -8.57 5.21
C SER A 261 -22.90 -9.98 4.66
N SER A 262 -22.95 -11.03 5.50
CA SER A 262 -23.20 -12.40 5.04
C SER A 262 -24.67 -12.66 4.71
N SER A 263 -25.61 -12.00 5.39
CA SER A 263 -27.05 -12.14 5.09
C SER A 263 -27.50 -11.39 3.84
N ALA A 264 -26.69 -10.46 3.33
CA ALA A 264 -26.98 -9.71 2.11
C ALA A 264 -26.58 -10.47 0.83
N ASP A 265 -25.86 -11.58 0.95
CA ASP A 265 -25.32 -12.37 -0.18
C ASP A 265 -26.15 -13.65 -0.47
N GLU A 266 -27.14 -13.98 0.37
CA GLU A 266 -27.87 -15.26 0.27
C GLU A 266 -29.26 -15.15 -0.38
N GLY A 267 -29.58 -14.01 -1.03
CA GLY A 267 -30.93 -13.77 -1.52
C GLY A 267 -31.10 -12.83 -2.71
N ASP A 268 -30.25 -12.88 -3.74
CA ASP A 268 -30.63 -12.53 -5.14
C ASP A 268 -29.41 -12.71 -6.08
N THR A 269 -29.17 -13.92 -6.59
CA THR A 269 -28.08 -14.17 -7.56
C THR A 269 -28.54 -15.01 -8.75
N ALA A 270 -29.77 -14.78 -9.22
CA ALA A 270 -30.30 -15.49 -10.39
C ALA A 270 -30.82 -14.60 -11.54
N VAL A 271 -30.85 -13.26 -11.42
CA VAL A 271 -31.52 -12.42 -12.45
C VAL A 271 -30.62 -11.39 -13.15
N ASP A 272 -29.41 -11.10 -12.66
CA ASP A 272 -28.62 -9.95 -13.15
C ASP A 272 -27.59 -10.24 -14.27
N GLN A 273 -27.61 -11.43 -14.89
CA GLN A 273 -26.61 -11.78 -15.91
C GLN A 273 -26.92 -11.27 -17.33
N ALA A 274 -28.13 -10.77 -17.60
CA ALA A 274 -28.53 -10.34 -18.94
C ALA A 274 -28.37 -8.82 -19.20
N ASN A 275 -28.32 -7.96 -18.17
CA ASN A 275 -28.31 -6.50 -18.33
C ASN A 275 -26.91 -5.84 -18.34
N LEU A 276 -25.83 -6.61 -18.13
CA LEU A 276 -24.47 -6.07 -18.12
C LEU A 276 -23.83 -5.92 -19.52
N GLY A 277 -24.50 -6.36 -20.59
CA GLY A 277 -23.93 -6.27 -21.96
C GLY A 277 -23.89 -4.85 -22.54
N ALA A 278 -24.85 -3.99 -22.21
CA ALA A 278 -25.00 -2.67 -22.85
C ALA A 278 -24.29 -1.52 -22.10
N SER A 279 -24.22 -1.57 -20.77
CA SER A 279 -23.59 -0.52 -19.93
C SER A 279 -22.05 -0.54 -19.95
N ASN A 280 -21.46 -1.68 -20.34
CA ASN A 280 -20.01 -1.85 -20.41
C ASN A 280 -19.37 -1.14 -21.62
N ALA A 281 -20.11 -0.85 -22.69
CA ALA A 281 -19.56 -0.17 -23.87
C ALA A 281 -19.26 1.31 -23.58
N ASP A 282 -20.18 2.02 -22.93
CA ASP A 282 -19.99 3.44 -22.58
C ASP A 282 -18.97 3.60 -21.44
N SER A 283 -18.97 2.67 -20.49
CA SER A 283 -17.99 2.62 -19.41
C SER A 283 -16.57 2.33 -19.92
N THR A 284 -16.41 1.47 -20.93
CA THR A 284 -15.11 1.19 -21.54
C THR A 284 -14.60 2.37 -22.37
N GLN A 285 -15.48 3.06 -23.12
CA GLN A 285 -15.11 4.28 -23.84
C GLN A 285 -14.67 5.40 -22.90
N TYR A 286 -15.36 5.58 -21.77
CA TYR A 286 -14.97 6.55 -20.75
C TYR A 286 -13.60 6.22 -20.11
N LEU A 287 -13.34 4.94 -19.85
CA LEU A 287 -12.03 4.48 -19.35
C LEU A 287 -10.91 4.66 -20.38
N GLU A 288 -11.19 4.47 -21.66
CA GLU A 288 -10.23 4.72 -22.73
C GLU A 288 -9.93 6.21 -22.90
N GLN A 289 -10.96 7.07 -22.80
CA GLN A 289 -10.79 8.52 -22.87
C GLN A 289 -10.00 9.06 -21.68
N THR A 290 -10.27 8.59 -20.47
CA THR A 290 -9.51 8.97 -19.27
C THR A 290 -8.07 8.47 -19.33
N LYS A 291 -7.84 7.25 -19.85
CA LYS A 291 -6.48 6.74 -20.10
C LYS A 291 -5.72 7.61 -21.10
N TYR A 292 -6.38 8.04 -22.19
CA TYR A 292 -5.78 8.95 -23.17
C TYR A 292 -5.40 10.29 -22.53
N MET A 293 -6.29 10.90 -21.74
CA MET A 293 -6.01 12.16 -21.04
C MET A 293 -4.84 12.03 -20.05
N ILE A 294 -4.75 10.92 -19.32
CA ILE A 294 -3.63 10.66 -18.39
C ILE A 294 -2.32 10.51 -19.16
N GLN A 295 -2.33 9.84 -20.31
CA GLN A 295 -1.14 9.70 -21.16
C GLN A 295 -0.66 11.05 -21.70
N GLU A 296 -1.58 11.90 -22.15
CA GLU A 296 -1.27 13.25 -22.63
C GLU A 296 -0.69 14.13 -21.51
N GLN A 297 -1.30 14.12 -20.32
CA GLN A 297 -0.78 14.84 -19.16
C GLN A 297 0.59 14.31 -18.71
N TYR A 298 0.80 13.00 -18.78
CA TYR A 298 2.09 12.40 -18.43
C TYR A 298 3.17 12.75 -19.47
N ALA A 299 2.84 12.80 -20.75
CA ALA A 299 3.75 13.26 -21.81
C ALA A 299 4.15 14.73 -21.58
N ALA A 300 3.17 15.61 -21.32
CA ALA A 300 3.43 17.01 -21.00
C ALA A 300 4.32 17.18 -19.74
N TYR A 301 4.10 16.36 -18.71
CA TYR A 301 4.93 16.33 -17.52
C TYR A 301 6.39 15.90 -17.82
N VAL A 302 6.57 14.86 -18.63
CA VAL A 302 7.90 14.38 -19.03
C VAL A 302 8.64 15.43 -19.85
N ASP A 303 7.95 16.11 -20.77
CA ASP A 303 8.54 17.19 -21.58
C ASP A 303 8.91 18.40 -20.73
N ALA A 304 8.05 18.82 -19.80
CA ALA A 304 8.37 19.87 -18.84
C ALA A 304 9.59 19.50 -17.97
N ARG A 305 9.69 18.24 -17.54
CA ARG A 305 10.84 17.76 -16.77
C ARG A 305 12.12 17.69 -17.61
N ARG A 306 12.01 17.31 -18.88
CA ARG A 306 13.14 17.32 -19.82
C ARG A 306 13.62 18.75 -20.09
N ALA A 307 12.70 19.70 -20.23
CA ALA A 307 13.02 21.13 -20.40
C ALA A 307 13.67 21.73 -19.14
N LEU A 308 13.23 21.33 -17.94
CA LEU A 308 13.87 21.73 -16.69
C LEU A 308 15.29 21.15 -16.62
N LEU A 309 15.45 19.85 -16.89
CA LEU A 309 16.76 19.21 -16.89
C LEU A 309 17.71 19.80 -17.95
N SER A 310 17.21 20.18 -19.13
CA SER A 310 18.03 20.86 -20.13
C SER A 310 18.43 22.26 -19.65
N ALA A 311 17.51 23.04 -19.08
CA ALA A 311 17.83 24.36 -18.49
C ALA A 311 18.85 24.26 -17.35
N VAL A 312 18.70 23.27 -16.46
CA VAL A 312 19.67 23.01 -15.39
C VAL A 312 20.99 22.52 -15.96
N SER A 313 20.98 21.69 -16.99
CA SER A 313 22.21 21.22 -17.64
C SER A 313 23.00 22.39 -18.24
N VAL A 314 22.31 23.33 -18.91
CA VAL A 314 22.89 24.57 -19.46
C VAL A 314 23.43 25.46 -18.34
N ALA A 315 22.69 25.61 -17.23
CA ALA A 315 23.13 26.38 -16.07
C ALA A 315 24.29 25.71 -15.29
N SER A 316 24.45 24.39 -15.42
CA SER A 316 25.48 23.59 -14.73
C SER A 316 26.72 23.30 -15.57
N GLN A 317 26.77 23.77 -16.83
CA GLN A 317 27.99 23.65 -17.62
C GLN A 317 29.07 24.59 -17.04
N PRO A 318 30.25 24.05 -16.68
CA PRO A 318 31.36 24.88 -16.21
C PRO A 318 31.83 25.78 -17.34
N LEU A 319 31.96 27.09 -17.09
CA LEU A 319 32.52 28.03 -18.05
C LEU A 319 33.91 27.55 -18.49
N THR A 320 33.98 27.08 -19.74
CA THR A 320 35.22 26.75 -20.43
C THR A 320 36.01 28.05 -20.60
N THR A 321 37.09 28.16 -19.82
CA THR A 321 38.08 29.23 -19.96
C THR A 321 38.91 28.96 -21.22
N GLY A 322 38.91 29.89 -22.18
CA GLY A 322 39.75 29.76 -23.38
C GLY A 322 39.54 30.79 -24.49
N SER A 323 40.24 31.93 -24.37
CA SER A 323 40.95 32.67 -25.45
C SER A 323 40.25 33.77 -26.29
N GLN A 324 40.72 35.02 -26.04
CA GLN A 324 40.94 36.20 -26.92
C GLN A 324 39.71 37.04 -27.37
N SER A 325 39.43 38.22 -26.78
CA SER A 325 40.03 39.59 -26.97
C SER A 325 39.22 40.46 -27.96
N PRO A 326 39.11 41.82 -27.87
CA PRO A 326 39.70 42.78 -26.92
C PRO A 326 38.66 43.66 -26.17
N GLN A 327 39.14 44.35 -25.13
CA GLN A 327 38.42 45.37 -24.34
C GLN A 327 38.00 46.60 -25.16
N PRO A 328 37.11 47.45 -24.58
CA PRO A 328 37.67 48.71 -24.11
C PRO A 328 37.18 49.18 -22.72
N SER A 329 38.12 49.82 -22.05
CA SER A 329 38.00 50.91 -21.07
C SER A 329 37.43 50.62 -19.67
N LEU A 330 38.38 50.65 -18.73
CA LEU A 330 38.18 50.95 -17.33
C LEU A 330 37.55 52.34 -17.16
N GLU A 331 36.47 52.41 -16.38
CA GLU A 331 36.09 53.58 -15.60
C GLU A 331 35.81 53.09 -14.17
N PRO A 332 36.36 53.73 -13.12
CA PRO A 332 36.30 53.24 -11.75
C PRO A 332 34.96 53.64 -11.13
N ARG A 333 33.99 52.73 -11.16
CA ARG A 333 32.76 52.89 -10.37
C ARG A 333 32.89 52.12 -9.07
N GLU A 334 33.34 52.86 -8.05
CA GLU A 334 33.03 52.58 -6.66
C GLU A 334 31.54 52.26 -6.53
N LYS A 335 31.24 51.02 -6.14
CA LYS A 335 30.05 50.63 -5.36
C LYS A 335 30.22 49.18 -4.99
N ALA A 336 30.65 48.97 -3.75
CA ALA A 336 30.38 47.75 -3.02
C ALA A 336 28.86 47.49 -3.06
N SER A 337 28.42 46.58 -3.92
CA SER A 337 27.15 45.89 -3.71
C SER A 337 27.40 44.79 -2.69
N ASN A 338 27.33 45.18 -1.42
CA ASN A 338 26.90 44.28 -0.37
C ASN A 338 25.59 43.63 -0.87
N THR A 339 25.67 42.39 -1.33
CA THR A 339 24.48 41.56 -1.37
C THR A 339 24.08 41.38 0.09
N PRO A 340 22.90 41.87 0.53
CA PRO A 340 22.45 41.59 1.88
C PRO A 340 22.26 40.07 1.94
N MET A 341 23.09 39.38 2.72
CA MET A 341 22.72 38.03 3.14
C MET A 341 21.29 38.14 3.72
N PRO A 342 20.36 37.28 3.30
CA PRO A 342 19.03 37.28 3.89
C PRO A 342 19.21 37.12 5.39
N ASP A 343 18.66 38.08 6.14
CA ASP A 343 18.87 38.24 7.57
C ASP A 343 18.61 36.91 8.29
N LEU A 344 19.69 36.25 8.72
CA LEU A 344 19.64 34.94 9.38
C LEU A 344 18.72 34.99 10.62
N ALA A 345 18.57 36.18 11.23
CA ALA A 345 17.68 36.42 12.36
C ALA A 345 16.19 36.24 12.00
N LEU A 346 15.77 36.45 10.74
CA LEU A 346 14.41 36.17 10.26
C LEU A 346 14.21 34.70 9.89
N LEU A 347 15.29 34.01 9.50
CA LEU A 347 15.23 32.59 9.13
C LEU A 347 15.18 31.67 10.36
N PHE A 348 15.83 32.05 11.46
CA PHE A 348 15.87 31.27 12.70
C PHE A 348 14.48 30.96 13.30
N PRO A 349 13.54 31.93 13.39
CA PRO A 349 12.17 31.66 13.83
C PRO A 349 11.42 30.70 12.89
N TYR A 350 11.63 30.80 11.58
CA TYR A 350 11.00 29.90 10.60
C TYR A 350 11.55 28.47 10.67
N VAL A 351 12.87 28.33 10.77
CA VAL A 351 13.54 27.03 10.91
C VAL A 351 13.16 26.36 12.23
N SER A 352 13.15 27.11 13.34
CA SER A 352 12.78 26.58 14.65
C SER A 352 11.28 26.31 14.80
N GLY A 353 10.41 27.16 14.23
CA GLY A 353 8.96 27.06 14.33
C GLY A 353 8.32 26.07 13.37
N HIS A 354 8.86 25.91 12.15
CA HIS A 354 8.21 25.09 11.12
C HIS A 354 9.08 23.90 10.66
N LEU A 355 10.37 24.11 10.38
CA LEU A 355 11.22 23.07 9.80
C LEU A 355 11.63 22.00 10.84
N LEU A 356 11.96 22.42 12.05
CA LEU A 356 12.39 21.53 13.14
C LEU A 356 11.26 20.59 13.60
N PRO A 357 10.01 21.06 13.80
CA PRO A 357 8.87 20.18 14.06
C PRO A 357 8.59 19.23 12.88
N LEU A 358 8.66 19.70 11.63
CA LEU A 358 8.52 18.84 10.44
C LEU A 358 9.56 17.73 10.39
N SER A 359 10.82 18.05 10.72
CA SER A 359 11.88 17.04 10.79
C SER A 359 11.63 16.01 11.89
N LYS A 360 10.99 16.41 13.01
CA LYS A 360 10.61 15.49 14.09
C LYS A 360 9.41 14.63 13.67
N THR A 361 8.42 15.20 12.98
CA THR A 361 7.26 14.44 12.49
C THR A 361 7.63 13.50 11.36
N GLN A 362 8.69 13.76 10.57
CA GLN A 362 9.20 12.85 9.54
C GLN A 362 9.84 11.57 10.10
N LYS A 363 10.33 11.60 11.35
CA LYS A 363 10.95 10.42 11.98
C LYS A 363 9.95 9.29 12.18
N THR A 364 8.75 9.61 12.65
CA THR A 364 7.68 8.62 12.90
C THR A 364 7.27 7.82 11.64
N PRO A 365 6.90 8.42 10.50
CA PRO A 365 6.55 7.69 9.29
C PRO A 365 7.76 6.96 8.70
N SER A 366 8.99 7.48 8.88
CA SER A 366 10.20 6.77 8.46
C SER A 366 10.40 5.48 9.26
N LEU A 367 10.13 5.52 10.58
CA LEU A 367 10.18 4.38 11.48
C LEU A 367 9.04 3.39 11.22
N GLN A 368 7.83 3.89 10.94
CA GLN A 368 6.70 3.05 10.49
C GLN A 368 7.01 2.37 9.17
N LYS A 369 7.60 3.09 8.21
CA LYS A 369 8.02 2.52 6.92
C LYS A 369 9.06 1.42 7.10
N SER A 370 10.08 1.64 7.95
CA SER A 370 11.09 0.61 8.20
C SER A 370 10.46 -0.61 8.90
N TYR A 371 9.59 -0.40 9.89
CA TYR A 371 8.85 -1.45 10.57
C TYR A 371 7.96 -2.27 9.61
N LEU A 372 7.15 -1.61 8.78
CA LEU A 372 6.32 -2.27 7.78
C LEU A 372 7.17 -3.01 6.74
N SER A 373 8.29 -2.44 6.31
CA SER A 373 9.21 -3.11 5.39
C SER A 373 9.83 -4.37 6.01
N ALA A 374 10.15 -4.35 7.30
CA ALA A 374 10.67 -5.50 8.02
C ALA A 374 9.61 -6.60 8.17
N ILE A 375 8.36 -6.24 8.48
CA ILE A 375 7.24 -7.21 8.51
C ILE A 375 7.01 -7.79 7.12
N LEU A 376 6.90 -6.96 6.08
CA LEU A 376 6.71 -7.45 4.71
C LEU A 376 7.85 -8.34 4.23
N ALA A 377 9.11 -8.03 4.61
CA ALA A 377 10.24 -8.89 4.31
C ALA A 377 10.16 -10.23 5.04
N LYS A 378 9.72 -10.23 6.31
CA LYS A 378 9.49 -11.44 7.10
C LYS A 378 8.38 -12.29 6.47
N GLU A 379 7.24 -11.69 6.14
CA GLU A 379 6.11 -12.38 5.50
C GLU A 379 6.48 -12.90 4.10
N ARG A 380 7.25 -12.14 3.34
CA ARG A 380 7.78 -12.61 2.05
C ARG A 380 8.69 -13.83 2.23
N TRP A 381 9.56 -13.81 3.22
CA TRP A 381 10.45 -14.93 3.48
C TRP A 381 9.70 -16.17 3.99
N THR A 382 8.72 -16.01 4.88
CA THR A 382 7.91 -17.13 5.38
C THR A 382 7.08 -17.77 4.27
N THR A 383 6.46 -16.97 3.40
CA THR A 383 5.70 -17.46 2.24
C THR A 383 6.59 -18.16 1.23
N CYS A 384 7.74 -17.57 0.88
CA CYS A 384 8.74 -18.24 0.04
C CYS A 384 9.16 -19.59 0.64
N ARG A 385 9.50 -19.64 1.93
CA ARG A 385 9.89 -20.87 2.61
C ARG A 385 8.77 -21.92 2.64
N MET A 386 7.52 -21.50 2.82
CA MET A 386 6.37 -22.39 2.77
C MET A 386 6.21 -22.98 1.37
N LEU A 387 6.36 -22.18 0.32
CA LEU A 387 6.31 -22.65 -1.07
C LEU A 387 7.45 -23.61 -1.41
N ASP A 388 8.67 -23.37 -0.88
CA ASP A 388 9.79 -24.31 -1.03
C ASP A 388 9.52 -25.65 -0.34
N ARG A 389 8.95 -25.60 0.87
CA ARG A 389 8.57 -26.81 1.60
C ARG A 389 7.47 -27.58 0.86
N LEU A 390 6.44 -26.88 0.37
CA LEU A 390 5.40 -27.51 -0.46
C LEU A 390 5.99 -28.13 -1.73
N GLN A 391 7.02 -27.49 -2.31
CA GLN A 391 7.70 -28.03 -3.48
C GLN A 391 8.47 -29.31 -3.14
N GLU A 392 9.10 -29.39 -1.96
CA GLU A 392 9.77 -30.61 -1.48
C GLU A 392 8.78 -31.74 -1.16
N GLU A 393 7.60 -31.40 -0.64
CA GLU A 393 6.54 -32.37 -0.30
C GLU A 393 5.73 -32.83 -1.52
N SER A 394 5.61 -31.99 -2.56
CA SER A 394 4.88 -32.35 -3.78
C SER A 394 5.77 -32.96 -4.85
N HIS A 395 5.28 -34.01 -5.50
CA HIS A 395 5.94 -34.58 -6.69
C HIS A 395 5.53 -33.88 -8.00
N LEU A 396 4.57 -32.96 -7.94
CA LEU A 396 3.99 -32.28 -9.10
C LEU A 396 5.00 -31.39 -9.87
N LEU A 397 5.78 -30.58 -9.15
CA LEU A 397 6.74 -29.66 -9.77
C LEU A 397 7.94 -30.38 -10.43
N PRO A 398 8.51 -31.45 -9.84
CA PRO A 398 9.50 -32.30 -10.51
C PRO A 398 8.98 -32.98 -11.78
N GLU A 399 7.72 -33.42 -11.79
CA GLU A 399 7.09 -34.09 -12.94
C GLU A 399 6.79 -33.11 -14.08
N TYR A 400 6.36 -31.89 -13.76
CA TYR A 400 6.02 -30.86 -14.75
C TYR A 400 6.84 -29.56 -14.57
N PRO A 401 8.16 -29.59 -14.84
CA PRO A 401 9.02 -28.43 -14.65
C PRO A 401 8.85 -27.41 -15.79
N ILE A 402 8.79 -26.11 -15.44
CA ILE A 402 8.94 -25.05 -16.45
C ILE A 402 10.37 -25.09 -16.99
N LEU A 403 10.54 -25.63 -18.21
CA LEU A 403 11.83 -25.76 -18.89
C LEU A 403 12.57 -24.41 -19.04
N ALA A 404 11.83 -23.32 -19.19
CA ALA A 404 12.39 -21.96 -19.29
C ALA A 404 13.13 -21.48 -18.03
N ARG A 405 12.95 -22.16 -16.88
CA ARG A 405 13.53 -21.76 -15.59
C ARG A 405 14.65 -22.68 -15.10
N GLN A 406 14.91 -23.79 -15.80
CA GLN A 406 16.03 -24.67 -15.45
C GLN A 406 17.38 -23.96 -15.66
N PRO A 407 18.37 -24.17 -14.77
CA PRO A 407 19.67 -23.50 -14.83
C PRO A 407 20.40 -23.69 -16.16
N ARG A 408 20.11 -24.79 -16.87
CA ARG A 408 20.68 -25.11 -18.19
C ARG A 408 20.10 -24.26 -19.34
N PHE A 409 18.86 -23.77 -19.20
CA PHE A 409 18.16 -22.99 -20.23
C PHE A 409 18.05 -21.49 -19.90
N LYS A 410 18.52 -21.04 -18.72
CA LYS A 410 18.56 -19.62 -18.32
C LYS A 410 19.25 -18.72 -19.36
N ASN A 411 20.29 -19.23 -20.03
CA ASN A 411 21.03 -18.47 -21.04
C ASN A 411 20.26 -18.34 -22.37
N ALA A 412 19.46 -19.35 -22.76
CA ALA A 412 18.63 -19.31 -23.96
C ALA A 412 17.40 -18.42 -23.77
N VAL A 413 16.77 -18.48 -22.59
CA VAL A 413 15.59 -17.68 -22.25
C VAL A 413 15.96 -16.20 -22.02
N ALA A 414 17.14 -15.91 -21.45
CA ALA A 414 17.65 -14.55 -21.36
C ALA A 414 17.90 -13.91 -22.75
N ALA A 415 18.22 -14.71 -23.77
CA ALA A 415 18.38 -14.21 -25.14
C ALA A 415 17.02 -13.90 -25.81
N ILE A 416 15.97 -14.66 -25.48
CA ILE A 416 14.60 -14.44 -25.99
C ILE A 416 13.94 -13.26 -25.27
N ASN A 417 14.08 -13.17 -23.95
CA ASN A 417 13.55 -12.06 -23.15
C ASN A 417 14.19 -10.70 -23.46
N ARG A 418 15.38 -10.66 -24.09
CA ARG A 418 15.95 -9.41 -24.62
C ARG A 418 15.10 -8.79 -25.73
N ARG A 419 14.31 -9.57 -26.46
CA ARG A 419 13.39 -9.05 -27.50
C ARG A 419 12.08 -8.53 -26.89
N SER A 420 11.59 -9.16 -25.83
CA SER A 420 10.38 -8.69 -25.12
C SER A 420 10.64 -7.55 -24.13
N SER A 421 11.89 -7.31 -23.72
CA SER A 421 12.28 -6.21 -22.82
C SER A 421 12.19 -4.81 -23.45
N LEU A 422 11.86 -4.69 -24.75
CA LEU A 422 11.67 -3.39 -25.40
C LEU A 422 10.27 -2.79 -25.18
N LEU A 423 9.31 -3.56 -24.63
CA LEU A 423 7.96 -3.07 -24.28
C LEU A 423 7.70 -2.93 -22.78
N ALA A 424 8.66 -3.33 -21.92
CA ALA A 424 8.54 -3.16 -20.47
C ALA A 424 9.28 -1.90 -20.02
N SER A 425 8.52 -0.94 -19.47
CA SER A 425 9.00 0.32 -18.90
C SER A 425 10.12 0.11 -17.86
N PRO A 426 11.11 1.01 -17.74
CA PRO A 426 12.36 0.77 -17.02
C PRO A 426 12.19 1.03 -15.51
N THR A 427 11.45 0.17 -14.82
CA THR A 427 11.36 0.20 -13.35
C THR A 427 11.95 -1.07 -12.77
N SER A 428 13.26 -1.05 -12.59
CA SER A 428 14.09 -2.01 -11.83
C SER A 428 14.16 -3.46 -12.39
N PRO A 429 15.34 -4.11 -12.36
CA PRO A 429 15.52 -5.50 -12.79
C PRO A 429 14.97 -6.54 -11.77
N ASN A 430 13.92 -6.19 -11.03
CA ASN A 430 13.33 -6.99 -9.96
C ASN A 430 11.80 -7.19 -10.13
N GLY A 431 11.32 -7.03 -11.36
CA GLY A 431 9.92 -6.71 -11.70
C GLY A 431 8.84 -7.77 -11.47
N VAL A 432 9.16 -8.94 -10.93
CA VAL A 432 8.13 -9.91 -10.51
C VAL A 432 8.51 -10.40 -9.11
N SER A 433 7.59 -10.26 -8.15
CA SER A 433 7.80 -10.76 -6.79
C SER A 433 8.17 -12.25 -6.85
N GLU A 434 9.21 -12.64 -6.13
CA GLU A 434 9.69 -14.02 -6.12
C GLU A 434 8.57 -15.03 -5.76
N ILE A 435 7.63 -14.62 -4.90
CA ILE A 435 6.43 -15.39 -4.58
C ILE A 435 5.59 -15.64 -5.82
N VAL A 436 5.34 -14.60 -6.63
CA VAL A 436 4.56 -14.68 -7.87
C VAL A 436 5.27 -15.61 -8.85
N THR A 437 6.60 -15.50 -8.97
CA THR A 437 7.34 -16.44 -9.83
C THR A 437 7.18 -17.89 -9.35
N ARG A 438 7.25 -18.16 -8.04
CA ARG A 438 7.05 -19.52 -7.52
C ARG A 438 5.61 -20.00 -7.75
N ALA A 439 4.62 -19.15 -7.52
CA ALA A 439 3.21 -19.45 -7.76
C ALA A 439 2.90 -19.74 -9.23
N GLU A 440 3.52 -19.03 -10.18
CA GLU A 440 3.39 -19.31 -11.61
C GLU A 440 3.94 -20.70 -11.99
N ALA A 441 4.97 -21.19 -11.29
CA ALA A 441 5.47 -22.54 -11.52
C ALA A 441 4.45 -23.60 -11.11
N TRP A 442 3.76 -23.37 -9.99
CA TRP A 442 2.69 -24.23 -9.50
C TRP A 442 1.47 -24.22 -10.41
N SER A 443 1.04 -23.04 -10.89
CA SER A 443 -0.11 -22.96 -11.80
C SER A 443 0.17 -23.64 -13.13
N PHE A 444 1.39 -23.51 -13.66
CA PHE A 444 1.80 -24.23 -14.85
C PHE A 444 1.79 -25.74 -14.63
N ALA A 445 2.45 -26.23 -13.57
CA ALA A 445 2.52 -27.65 -13.28
C ALA A 445 1.13 -28.26 -13.02
N ALA A 446 0.23 -27.54 -12.35
CA ALA A 446 -1.14 -27.98 -12.12
C ALA A 446 -1.96 -28.07 -13.42
N ASN A 447 -1.80 -27.10 -14.32
CA ASN A 447 -2.45 -27.13 -15.63
C ASN A 447 -1.94 -28.29 -16.48
N GLU A 448 -0.63 -28.52 -16.48
CA GLU A 448 -0.03 -29.61 -17.27
C GLU A 448 -0.43 -30.98 -16.74
N ALA A 449 -0.44 -31.15 -15.41
CA ALA A 449 -0.94 -32.38 -14.79
C ALA A 449 -2.42 -32.61 -15.08
N ARG A 450 -3.24 -31.55 -15.11
CA ARG A 450 -4.65 -31.64 -15.50
C ARG A 450 -4.79 -32.08 -16.96
N ASN A 451 -3.99 -31.51 -17.86
CA ASN A 451 -4.03 -31.88 -19.28
C ASN A 451 -3.60 -33.34 -19.46
N ALA A 452 -2.50 -33.76 -18.83
CA ALA A 452 -2.04 -35.15 -18.87
C ALA A 452 -3.08 -36.14 -18.30
N ALA A 453 -3.76 -35.78 -17.21
CA ALA A 453 -4.83 -36.59 -16.65
C ALA A 453 -6.04 -36.68 -17.59
N ASN A 454 -6.42 -35.56 -18.23
CA ASN A 454 -7.49 -35.55 -19.22
C ASN A 454 -7.15 -36.39 -20.44
N GLU A 455 -5.94 -36.27 -20.99
CA GLU A 455 -5.47 -37.07 -22.12
C GLU A 455 -5.51 -38.58 -21.78
N TYR A 456 -5.07 -38.97 -20.58
CA TYR A 456 -5.15 -40.36 -20.13
C TYR A 456 -6.60 -40.84 -19.98
N ILE A 457 -7.50 -40.00 -19.48
CA ILE A 457 -8.93 -40.34 -19.38
C ILE A 457 -9.54 -40.48 -20.79
N GLU A 458 -9.22 -39.58 -21.71
CA GLU A 458 -9.68 -39.64 -23.10
C GLU A 458 -9.19 -40.89 -23.81
N GLU A 459 -7.90 -41.26 -23.65
CA GLU A 459 -7.35 -42.51 -24.16
C GLU A 459 -8.11 -43.72 -23.60
N ARG A 460 -8.36 -43.75 -22.28
CA ARG A 460 -9.14 -44.82 -21.66
C ARG A 460 -10.59 -44.89 -22.11
N ILE A 461 -11.22 -43.74 -22.37
CA ILE A 461 -12.58 -43.67 -22.91
C ILE A 461 -12.59 -44.20 -24.35
N ASN A 462 -11.58 -43.86 -25.15
CA ASN A 462 -11.45 -44.36 -26.52
C ASN A 462 -11.23 -45.88 -26.53
N ASP A 463 -10.32 -46.40 -25.70
CA ASP A 463 -10.12 -47.85 -25.53
C ASP A 463 -11.43 -48.56 -25.12
N GLY A 464 -12.17 -47.96 -24.17
CA GLY A 464 -13.45 -48.47 -23.72
C GLY A 464 -14.50 -48.49 -24.84
N ASN A 465 -14.57 -47.42 -25.65
CA ASN A 465 -15.47 -47.32 -26.79
C ASN A 465 -15.10 -48.30 -27.91
N GLU A 466 -13.80 -48.48 -28.20
CA GLU A 466 -13.33 -49.48 -29.15
C GLU A 466 -13.67 -50.90 -28.68
N SER A 467 -13.44 -51.19 -27.40
CA SER A 467 -13.83 -52.48 -26.81
C SER A 467 -15.35 -52.70 -26.84
N ALA A 468 -16.14 -51.65 -26.62
CA ALA A 468 -17.60 -51.72 -26.70
C ALA A 468 -18.07 -51.99 -28.15
N ARG A 469 -17.52 -51.27 -29.14
CA ARG A 469 -17.80 -51.50 -30.56
C ARG A 469 -17.41 -52.91 -31.00
N ASN A 470 -16.23 -53.38 -30.59
CA ASN A 470 -15.79 -54.74 -30.87
C ASN A 470 -16.76 -55.78 -30.26
N ALA A 471 -17.25 -55.54 -29.05
CA ALA A 471 -18.24 -56.42 -28.43
C ALA A 471 -19.60 -56.37 -29.16
N GLU A 472 -20.05 -55.19 -29.58
CA GLU A 472 -21.25 -55.02 -30.40
C GLU A 472 -21.13 -55.76 -31.74
N ASP A 473 -19.99 -55.67 -32.41
CA ASP A 473 -19.75 -56.35 -33.68
C ASP A 473 -19.71 -57.88 -33.51
N ILE A 474 -19.05 -58.40 -32.47
CA ILE A 474 -19.09 -59.83 -32.12
C ILE A 474 -20.53 -60.29 -31.82
N LEU A 475 -21.31 -59.48 -31.11
CA LEU A 475 -22.72 -59.79 -30.85
C LEU A 475 -23.50 -59.85 -32.17
N LYS A 476 -23.37 -58.85 -33.06
CA LYS A 476 -24.00 -58.86 -34.39
C LYS A 476 -23.65 -60.14 -35.15
N GLU A 477 -22.36 -60.53 -35.22
CA GLU A 477 -21.93 -61.78 -35.86
C GLU A 477 -22.60 -63.02 -35.23
N MET A 478 -22.72 -63.07 -33.90
CA MET A 478 -23.39 -64.16 -33.20
C MET A 478 -24.90 -64.20 -33.48
N TYR A 479 -25.56 -63.04 -33.53
CA TYR A 479 -26.98 -62.92 -33.89
C TYR A 479 -27.24 -63.33 -35.34
N GLU A 480 -26.35 -62.94 -36.28
CA GLU A 480 -26.37 -63.40 -37.67
C GLU A 480 -26.20 -64.92 -37.78
N LEU A 481 -25.26 -65.52 -37.03
CA LEU A 481 -25.07 -66.98 -36.98
C LEU A 481 -26.32 -67.69 -36.46
N MET A 482 -27.03 -67.09 -35.50
CA MET A 482 -28.29 -67.60 -34.97
C MET A 482 -29.52 -67.25 -35.84
N ASN A 483 -29.32 -66.53 -36.95
CA ASN A 483 -30.34 -66.06 -37.87
C ASN A 483 -31.44 -65.24 -37.16
N GLN A 484 -30.99 -64.33 -36.28
CA GLN A 484 -31.80 -63.38 -35.52
C GLN A 484 -31.36 -61.95 -35.86
N ASP A 485 -32.31 -61.04 -36.05
CA ASP A 485 -32.01 -59.64 -36.40
C ASP A 485 -31.55 -58.87 -35.15
N TYR A 486 -30.28 -58.46 -35.11
CA TYR A 486 -29.67 -57.70 -34.00
C TYR A 486 -30.40 -56.37 -33.71
N ASP A 487 -30.75 -55.63 -34.76
CA ASP A 487 -31.43 -54.33 -34.63
C ASP A 487 -32.83 -54.46 -34.05
N GLU A 488 -33.55 -55.56 -34.31
CA GLU A 488 -34.89 -55.78 -33.71
C GLU A 488 -34.79 -56.13 -32.22
N ALA A 489 -33.73 -56.84 -31.82
CA ALA A 489 -33.50 -57.24 -30.43
C ALA A 489 -33.07 -56.06 -29.55
N THR A 490 -32.31 -55.12 -30.10
CA THR A 490 -31.77 -53.95 -29.38
C THR A 490 -32.63 -52.68 -29.54
N ALA A 491 -33.42 -52.53 -30.61
CA ALA A 491 -34.30 -51.37 -30.80
C ALA A 491 -35.46 -51.30 -29.79
N MET A 492 -35.85 -52.41 -29.16
CA MET A 492 -36.93 -52.45 -28.18
C MET A 492 -36.61 -51.73 -26.86
N ASP A 493 -35.35 -51.39 -26.60
CA ASP A 493 -34.92 -50.67 -25.38
C ASP A 493 -34.77 -49.15 -25.58
N ASN A 494 -34.51 -48.68 -26.81
CA ASN A 494 -34.30 -47.23 -27.05
C ASN A 494 -35.59 -46.40 -26.96
N GLU A 495 -36.78 -46.99 -27.17
CA GLU A 495 -38.06 -46.29 -26.97
C GLU A 495 -38.46 -46.18 -25.47
N ARG A 496 -37.73 -46.82 -24.55
CA ARG A 496 -37.96 -46.73 -23.09
C ARG A 496 -36.85 -46.01 -22.32
N ALA A 497 -35.79 -45.57 -23.01
CA ALA A 497 -34.58 -45.03 -22.39
C ALA A 497 -34.66 -43.54 -21.98
N ASP A 498 -35.83 -42.89 -22.10
CA ASP A 498 -36.01 -41.48 -21.69
C ASP A 498 -36.42 -41.29 -20.22
N GLU A 499 -36.44 -42.36 -19.41
CA GLU A 499 -36.74 -42.26 -17.98
C GLU A 499 -35.80 -43.11 -17.12
N GLY A 500 -34.82 -42.46 -16.49
CA GLY A 500 -34.33 -42.87 -15.18
C GLY A 500 -32.96 -43.53 -15.14
N ASP A 501 -32.06 -42.88 -14.40
CA ASP A 501 -30.79 -43.37 -13.89
C ASP A 501 -30.91 -44.81 -13.37
N ILE A 502 -30.26 -45.75 -14.07
CA ILE A 502 -30.32 -47.21 -13.86
C ILE A 502 -29.89 -47.61 -12.44
N TRP A 503 -29.11 -46.76 -11.77
CA TRP A 503 -28.64 -46.98 -10.40
C TRP A 503 -29.68 -46.70 -9.30
N ALA A 504 -30.86 -46.18 -9.64
CA ALA A 504 -31.93 -45.91 -8.67
C ALA A 504 -33.03 -46.99 -8.62
N LEU A 505 -33.02 -47.99 -9.51
CA LEU A 505 -34.18 -48.87 -9.75
C LEU A 505 -34.17 -50.24 -9.05
N GLU A 506 -33.14 -50.57 -8.26
CA GLU A 506 -33.00 -51.91 -7.67
C GLU A 506 -34.00 -52.27 -6.54
N THR A 507 -34.97 -51.41 -6.21
CA THR A 507 -35.88 -51.67 -5.07
C THR A 507 -37.36 -51.86 -5.38
N ARG A 508 -37.80 -51.94 -6.66
CA ARG A 508 -39.22 -52.24 -6.95
C ARG A 508 -39.43 -53.19 -8.13
N LEU A 509 -39.16 -54.47 -7.91
CA LEU A 509 -39.74 -55.54 -8.70
C LEU A 509 -41.15 -55.87 -8.18
N GLY A 510 -42.16 -55.56 -8.99
CA GLY A 510 -43.55 -55.83 -8.63
C GLY A 510 -44.54 -55.66 -9.78
N ARG A 511 -44.53 -56.63 -10.71
CA ARG A 511 -45.70 -57.12 -11.44
C ARG A 511 -46.46 -56.09 -12.31
N ASN A 512 -46.31 -56.19 -13.63
CA ASN A 512 -47.46 -56.35 -14.53
C ASN A 512 -47.06 -56.80 -15.94
N ARG A 513 -47.64 -57.94 -16.34
CA ARG A 513 -47.66 -58.48 -17.70
C ARG A 513 -48.65 -57.67 -18.53
N GLY A 514 -48.18 -57.01 -19.58
CA GLY A 514 -48.99 -56.45 -20.67
C GLY A 514 -48.85 -57.30 -21.92
N ARG A 515 -49.99 -57.78 -22.42
CA ARG A 515 -50.17 -58.74 -23.51
C ARG A 515 -50.28 -57.96 -24.83
N HIS A 516 -49.39 -58.19 -25.81
CA HIS A 516 -49.53 -57.65 -27.17
C HIS A 516 -49.45 -58.73 -28.26
N GLY A 517 -50.13 -58.40 -29.35
CA GLY A 517 -50.70 -59.32 -30.35
C GLY A 517 -49.67 -60.10 -31.17
N ARG A 518 -50.07 -61.32 -31.49
CA ARG A 518 -49.39 -62.27 -32.35
C ARG A 518 -49.50 -61.81 -33.81
N VAL A 519 -48.47 -61.14 -34.30
CA VAL A 519 -48.17 -61.10 -35.75
C VAL A 519 -47.18 -62.22 -36.00
N GLU A 520 -47.52 -63.14 -36.90
CA GLU A 520 -46.67 -64.27 -37.29
C GLU A 520 -45.36 -63.75 -37.91
N ARG A 521 -44.32 -63.59 -37.08
CA ARG A 521 -42.95 -63.48 -37.55
C ARG A 521 -42.41 -64.90 -37.74
N ARG A 522 -41.60 -65.08 -38.81
CA ARG A 522 -40.90 -66.32 -39.16
C ARG A 522 -40.30 -66.99 -37.91
N PRO A 523 -40.21 -68.32 -37.82
CA PRO A 523 -39.52 -68.95 -36.70
C PRO A 523 -38.08 -68.43 -36.67
N LYS A 524 -37.75 -67.60 -35.67
CA LYS A 524 -36.41 -67.06 -35.44
C LYS A 524 -35.72 -67.95 -34.40
N GLY A 525 -34.49 -68.34 -34.67
CA GLY A 525 -33.70 -69.22 -33.80
C GLY A 525 -32.76 -70.14 -34.58
N PRO A 526 -31.73 -70.70 -33.92
CA PRO A 526 -30.64 -71.45 -34.57
C PRO A 526 -31.08 -72.74 -35.27
N TRP A 527 -32.34 -73.15 -35.09
CA TRP A 527 -32.94 -74.35 -35.66
C TRP A 527 -34.00 -74.06 -36.74
N SER A 528 -34.22 -72.78 -37.09
CA SER A 528 -35.27 -72.37 -38.04
C SER A 528 -35.01 -72.80 -39.50
N GLY A 529 -33.75 -73.06 -39.84
CA GLY A 529 -33.35 -73.63 -41.13
C GLY A 529 -33.52 -75.16 -41.20
N LEU A 530 -33.70 -75.84 -40.07
CA LEU A 530 -33.89 -77.29 -40.01
C LEU A 530 -35.36 -77.67 -40.21
N ASN A 531 -35.95 -77.21 -41.31
CA ASN A 531 -37.23 -77.78 -41.76
C ASN A 531 -36.94 -79.20 -42.25
N GLY A 532 -37.22 -80.20 -41.40
CA GLY A 532 -37.09 -81.62 -41.69
C GLY A 532 -38.02 -82.10 -42.81
N LYS A 533 -37.78 -81.67 -44.04
CA LYS A 533 -38.22 -82.38 -45.24
C LYS A 533 -37.05 -83.22 -45.73
N VAL A 534 -36.85 -84.36 -45.05
CA VAL A 534 -36.20 -85.52 -45.68
C VAL A 534 -37.12 -85.91 -46.83
N GLY A 535 -36.65 -85.75 -48.07
CA GLY A 535 -37.36 -86.22 -49.24
C GLY A 535 -37.52 -87.74 -49.14
N VAL A 536 -38.75 -88.20 -48.95
CA VAL A 536 -39.13 -89.55 -49.38
C VAL A 536 -39.21 -89.45 -50.90
N GLY A 537 -38.20 -89.98 -51.57
CA GLY A 537 -38.30 -90.32 -52.98
C GLY A 537 -39.06 -91.63 -53.08
N ASP A 538 -40.23 -91.58 -53.69
CA ASP A 538 -40.90 -92.67 -54.42
C ASP A 538 -41.37 -91.99 -55.74
N GLY A 539 -41.10 -92.53 -56.93
CA GLY A 539 -41.73 -93.76 -57.41
C GLY A 539 -42.90 -93.36 -58.28
#